data_AF-A0A0C3NLC3-F1
#
_entry.id   AF-A0A0C3NLC3-F1
#
_cell.length_a   1.000
_cell.length_b   1.000
_cell.length_c   1.000
_cell.angle_alpha   90.00
_cell.angle_beta   90.00
_cell.angle_gamma   90.00
#
_symmetry.space_group_name_H-M   'P 1'
#
loop_
_entity.id
_entity.type
_entity.pdbx_description
1 polymer ?
#
loop_
_entity_poly.entity_id
_entity_poly.type
_entity_poly.pdbx_seq_one_letter_code
_entity_poly.pdbx_strand_id
1 'polypeptide(L)'
;LDARAVACKENWVITSPNMDFVEEPYIFEEEELCCRADGRLGVVDCFQWPQTHEKQYKYSICIPRKHSIPTLQIVWYDPTPSDFVVPTGSQFAVGTLQSAKVVAFEEALQNLIVFVVQLQHKILDIYTLLEYIEYVYPLLLNPLSCPPQANSTWMGCFVRATEVCKALYFAGVPVWLICSKEYIPLTMNIVRSVQLTYPDGIVRSMYMENSVVKPFPSIWQGPSNAFCQCVYTRVKEDLPLQLAVCSCTLD
;
A
#
# COMPACT_ATOMS: atom_id res chain seq x y z
N LEU A 1 -6.94 -5.61 -25.11
CA LEU A 1 -6.42 -4.27 -24.81
C LEU A 1 -4.95 -4.34 -25.12
N ASP A 2 -4.42 -3.46 -25.97
CA ASP A 2 -2.99 -3.53 -26.31
C ASP A 2 -2.14 -3.13 -25.10
N ALA A 3 -0.93 -3.69 -25.02
CA ALA A 3 0.01 -3.43 -23.94
C ALA A 3 1.02 -2.38 -24.38
N ARG A 4 1.06 -1.26 -23.63
CA ARG A 4 2.15 -0.30 -23.72
C ARG A 4 3.42 -0.87 -23.08
N ALA A 5 3.32 -1.50 -21.91
CA ALA A 5 4.44 -2.18 -21.28
C ALA A 5 4.03 -3.58 -20.82
N VAL A 6 4.96 -4.54 -20.88
CA VAL A 6 4.78 -5.90 -20.35
C VAL A 6 5.99 -6.35 -19.55
N ALA A 7 5.75 -7.04 -18.44
CA ALA A 7 6.75 -7.79 -17.69
C ALA A 7 6.23 -9.20 -17.38
N CYS A 8 7.15 -10.15 -17.26
CA CYS A 8 6.83 -11.53 -16.92
C CYS A 8 7.44 -11.88 -15.56
N LYS A 9 6.66 -12.55 -14.71
CA LYS A 9 7.11 -13.11 -13.44
C LYS A 9 6.61 -14.54 -13.32
N GLU A 10 7.51 -15.52 -13.39
CA GLU A 10 7.17 -16.94 -13.35
C GLU A 10 6.09 -17.29 -14.39
N ASN A 11 4.88 -17.66 -13.95
CA ASN A 11 3.72 -18.01 -14.79
C ASN A 11 2.79 -16.82 -15.07
N TRP A 12 3.06 -15.66 -14.48
CA TRP A 12 2.27 -14.45 -14.65
C TRP A 12 2.88 -13.53 -15.70
N VAL A 13 1.99 -12.88 -16.45
CA VAL A 13 2.30 -11.77 -17.33
C VAL A 13 1.50 -10.58 -16.91
N ILE A 14 2.21 -9.47 -16.72
CA ILE A 14 1.66 -8.24 -16.19
C ILE A 14 1.79 -7.19 -17.29
N THR A 15 0.65 -6.70 -17.77
CA THR A 15 0.58 -5.74 -18.88
C THR A 15 -0.04 -4.44 -18.43
N SER A 16 0.51 -3.31 -18.87
CA SER A 16 -0.14 -2.01 -18.71
C SER A 16 -0.51 -1.40 -20.06
N PRO A 17 -1.73 -0.89 -20.24
CA PRO A 17 -2.12 -0.17 -21.45
C PRO A 17 -1.65 1.30 -21.45
N ASN A 18 -1.36 1.88 -20.28
CA ASN A 18 -1.11 3.32 -20.13
C ASN A 18 0.17 3.69 -19.38
N MET A 19 0.90 2.72 -18.84
CA MET A 19 2.19 2.94 -18.18
C MET A 19 3.35 2.42 -19.04
N ASP A 20 4.49 3.10 -18.95
CA ASP A 20 5.75 2.73 -19.62
C ASP A 20 6.61 1.76 -18.79
N PHE A 21 6.18 1.45 -17.57
CA PHE A 21 6.84 0.55 -16.62
C PHE A 21 5.83 -0.42 -16.02
N VAL A 22 6.34 -1.49 -15.39
CA VAL A 22 5.53 -2.48 -14.69
C VAL A 22 6.10 -2.69 -13.29
N GLU A 23 5.32 -2.34 -12.28
CA GLU A 23 5.70 -2.61 -10.90
C GLU A 23 5.48 -4.08 -10.56
N GLU A 24 6.33 -4.64 -9.71
CA GLU A 24 6.13 -5.99 -9.21
C GLU A 24 4.89 -6.03 -8.29
N PRO A 25 3.89 -6.88 -8.54
CA PRO A 25 2.82 -7.07 -7.58
C PRO A 25 3.40 -7.66 -6.29
N TYR A 26 3.28 -6.92 -5.21
CA TYR A 26 3.60 -7.41 -3.88
C TYR A 26 2.44 -8.30 -3.41
N ILE A 27 2.66 -9.61 -3.41
CA ILE A 27 1.67 -10.61 -3.01
C ILE A 27 1.94 -10.98 -1.55
N PHE A 28 1.03 -10.61 -0.65
CA PHE A 28 0.99 -11.14 0.71
C PHE A 28 0.10 -12.40 0.73
N GLU A 29 0.54 -13.43 1.47
CA GLU A 29 -0.43 -14.23 2.23
C GLU A 29 -1.08 -13.29 3.26
N GLU A 30 -2.31 -13.51 3.75
CA GLU A 30 -2.92 -12.62 4.75
C GLU A 30 -1.92 -12.29 5.89
N GLU A 31 -1.35 -11.08 5.86
CA GLU A 31 -0.36 -10.62 6.83
C GLU A 31 -1.00 -9.54 7.71
N GLU A 32 -0.80 -9.67 9.01
CA GLU A 32 -1.23 -8.64 9.96
C GLU A 32 -0.39 -7.38 9.78
N LEU A 33 -1.07 -6.23 9.71
CA LEU A 33 -0.41 -4.93 9.71
C LEU A 33 0.16 -4.68 11.11
N CYS A 34 1.48 -4.79 11.25
CA CYS A 34 2.17 -4.59 12.53
C CYS A 34 3.18 -3.46 12.43
N CYS A 35 3.17 -2.58 13.42
CA CYS A 35 4.25 -1.63 13.62
C CYS A 35 5.52 -2.41 14.01
N ARG A 36 6.59 -2.19 13.26
CA ARG A 36 7.91 -2.78 13.47
C ARG A 36 8.73 -1.91 14.42
N ALA A 37 9.79 -2.48 15.00
CA ALA A 37 10.64 -1.78 15.97
C ALA A 37 11.30 -0.48 15.47
N ASP A 38 11.38 -0.28 14.16
CA ASP A 38 11.83 0.95 13.53
C ASP A 38 10.71 1.99 13.35
N GLY A 39 9.51 1.74 13.90
CA GLY A 39 8.34 2.61 13.79
C GLY A 39 7.60 2.51 12.47
N ARG A 40 8.04 1.63 11.55
CA ARG A 40 7.47 1.50 10.21
C ARG A 40 6.45 0.37 10.16
N LEU A 41 5.53 0.43 9.20
CA LEU A 41 4.68 -0.71 8.86
C LEU A 41 5.40 -1.71 7.94
N GLY A 42 6.58 -1.36 7.43
CA GLY A 42 7.41 -2.21 6.59
C GLY A 42 6.81 -2.43 5.21
N VAL A 43 7.11 -3.58 4.59
CA VAL A 43 6.65 -3.91 3.23
C VAL A 43 5.13 -4.07 3.11
N VAL A 44 4.44 -4.34 4.22
CA VAL A 44 2.97 -4.49 4.29
C VAL A 44 2.24 -3.16 4.36
N ASP A 45 2.90 -2.03 4.15
CA ASP A 45 2.24 -0.74 4.07
C ASP A 45 1.56 -0.55 2.70
N CYS A 46 0.22 -0.52 2.70
CA CYS A 46 -0.57 -0.38 1.47
C CYS A 46 -0.44 1.00 0.79
N PHE A 47 0.12 2.00 1.48
CA PHE A 47 0.36 3.33 0.93
C PHE A 47 1.73 3.48 0.26
N GLN A 48 2.55 2.44 0.25
CA GLN A 48 3.87 2.48 -0.39
C GLN A 48 3.91 1.86 -1.78
N TRP A 49 2.83 1.17 -2.18
CA TRP A 49 2.79 0.38 -3.41
C TRP A 49 1.37 0.31 -4.01
N PRO A 50 1.22 0.21 -5.35
CA PRO A 50 -0.07 -0.08 -5.98
C PRO A 50 -0.70 -1.38 -5.46
N GLN A 51 -1.95 -1.27 -5.03
CA GLN A 51 -2.68 -2.40 -4.46
C GLN A 51 -3.41 -3.20 -5.55
N THR A 52 -3.81 -4.43 -5.22
CA THR A 52 -4.77 -5.16 -6.07
C THR A 52 -6.13 -4.49 -5.92
N HIS A 53 -6.81 -4.24 -7.03
CA HIS A 53 -8.15 -3.64 -7.03
C HIS A 53 -9.14 -4.53 -6.29
N GLU A 54 -9.68 -4.02 -5.19
CA GLU A 54 -10.72 -4.67 -4.39
C GLU A 54 -12.05 -3.91 -4.48
N LYS A 55 -13.16 -4.62 -4.57
CA LYS A 55 -14.50 -4.01 -4.72
C LYS A 55 -14.91 -3.21 -3.50
N GLN A 56 -14.43 -3.59 -2.32
CA GLN A 56 -14.71 -2.89 -1.07
C GLN A 56 -13.90 -1.58 -0.96
N TYR A 57 -12.72 -1.51 -1.59
CA TYR A 57 -11.79 -0.38 -1.48
C TYR A 57 -11.46 0.19 -2.86
N LYS A 58 -12.48 0.47 -3.67
CA LYS A 58 -12.32 0.98 -5.05
C LYS A 58 -11.50 2.25 -5.13
N TYR A 59 -11.56 3.08 -4.09
CA TYR A 59 -10.85 4.34 -4.04
C TYR A 59 -9.32 4.18 -3.94
N SER A 60 -8.82 3.03 -3.45
CA SER A 60 -7.38 2.74 -3.31
C SER A 60 -6.54 2.89 -4.60
N ILE A 61 -7.20 2.90 -5.76
CA ILE A 61 -6.56 3.20 -7.04
C ILE A 61 -5.99 4.63 -7.13
N CYS A 62 -6.49 5.55 -6.29
CA CYS A 62 -6.11 6.97 -6.26
C CYS A 62 -5.07 7.29 -5.17
N ILE A 63 -4.49 6.28 -4.48
CA ILE A 63 -3.55 6.59 -3.40
C ILE A 63 -2.39 7.39 -4.01
N PRO A 64 -2.04 8.56 -3.46
CA PRO A 64 -1.03 9.39 -4.08
C PRO A 64 0.36 8.75 -4.00
N ARG A 65 1.17 8.94 -5.04
CA ARG A 65 2.59 8.58 -5.01
C ARG A 65 3.35 9.50 -4.06
N LYS A 66 4.42 8.99 -3.47
CA LYS A 66 5.33 9.81 -2.66
C LYS A 66 5.82 11.01 -3.46
N HIS A 67 5.78 12.18 -2.83
CA HIS A 67 6.13 13.48 -3.41
C HIS A 67 5.17 14.05 -4.48
N SER A 68 4.06 13.36 -4.83
CA SER A 68 3.13 13.89 -5.83
C SER A 68 2.30 15.08 -5.34
N ILE A 69 2.21 15.28 -4.01
CA ILE A 69 1.46 16.36 -3.37
C ILE A 69 2.41 17.21 -2.50
N PRO A 70 2.91 18.36 -3.00
CA PRO A 70 3.83 19.23 -2.26
C PRO A 70 3.30 19.74 -0.91
N THR A 71 1.99 19.92 -0.77
CA THR A 71 1.36 20.39 0.47
C THR A 71 1.25 19.33 1.55
N LEU A 72 1.37 18.04 1.19
CA LEU A 72 1.21 16.90 2.09
C LEU A 72 2.51 16.11 2.26
N GLN A 73 3.69 16.70 2.05
CA GLN A 73 4.96 15.97 2.22
C GLN A 73 5.11 15.34 3.61
N ILE A 74 4.53 15.97 4.64
CA ILE A 74 4.56 15.48 6.01
C ILE A 74 3.84 14.12 6.18
N VAL A 75 2.92 13.74 5.28
CA VAL A 75 2.25 12.43 5.37
C VAL A 75 3.13 11.26 4.93
N TRP A 76 4.27 11.56 4.31
CA TRP A 76 5.27 10.57 3.86
C TRP A 76 6.56 10.61 4.69
N TYR A 77 6.55 11.38 5.78
CA TYR A 77 7.70 11.54 6.66
C TYR A 77 7.73 10.41 7.68
N ASP A 78 8.85 9.68 7.78
CA ASP A 78 9.02 8.68 8.84
C ASP A 78 9.58 9.38 10.09
N PRO A 79 8.79 9.53 11.18
CA PRO A 79 9.31 10.09 12.41
C PRO A 79 10.36 9.16 13.01
N THR A 80 11.46 9.75 13.45
CA THR A 80 12.59 9.08 14.10
C THR A 80 12.70 9.52 15.55
N PRO A 81 13.35 8.74 16.44
CA PRO A 81 13.60 9.18 17.82
C PRO A 81 14.29 10.55 17.93
N SER A 82 15.11 10.94 16.94
CA SER A 82 15.78 12.25 16.89
C SER A 82 14.84 13.44 16.63
N ASP A 83 13.62 13.21 16.14
CA ASP A 83 12.64 14.28 15.91
C ASP A 83 11.98 14.76 17.20
N PHE A 84 12.14 14.01 18.28
CA PHE A 84 11.55 14.31 19.58
C PHE A 84 12.54 15.07 20.46
N VAL A 85 12.44 16.40 20.43
CA VAL A 85 13.29 17.28 21.23
C VAL A 85 12.83 17.27 22.70
N VAL A 86 13.72 16.91 23.60
CA VAL A 86 13.50 17.07 25.04
C VAL A 86 13.68 18.55 25.41
N PRO A 87 12.71 19.20 26.08
CA PRO A 87 12.81 20.61 26.46
C PRO A 87 14.07 20.91 27.28
N THR A 88 14.79 21.99 26.92
CA THR A 88 15.99 22.43 27.65
C THR A 88 15.58 23.20 28.90
N GLY A 89 16.00 22.74 30.08
CA GLY A 89 15.73 23.43 31.36
C GLY A 89 15.10 22.59 32.48
N SER A 90 15.21 21.26 32.47
CA SER A 90 14.79 20.44 33.61
C SER A 90 15.60 20.80 34.87
N GLN A 91 14.90 21.19 35.93
CA GLN A 91 15.45 21.87 37.11
C GLN A 91 15.90 20.92 38.23
N PHE A 92 16.03 19.61 37.97
CA PHE A 92 16.18 18.60 39.03
C PHE A 92 17.59 17.98 39.10
N ALA A 93 18.03 17.75 40.34
CA ALA A 93 19.32 17.19 40.72
C ALA A 93 19.59 15.85 40.01
N VAL A 94 20.77 15.75 39.38
CA VAL A 94 21.16 14.63 38.53
C VAL A 94 21.36 13.36 39.37
N GLY A 95 20.49 12.38 39.15
CA GLY A 95 20.67 10.96 39.46
C GLY A 95 20.25 10.14 38.24
N THR A 96 20.65 8.87 38.16
CA THR A 96 20.17 7.97 37.09
C THR A 96 18.66 7.79 37.20
N LEU A 97 17.95 8.02 36.10
CA LEU A 97 16.52 7.71 36.02
C LEU A 97 16.32 6.22 36.34
N GLN A 98 15.33 5.87 37.15
CA GLN A 98 15.01 4.46 37.39
C GLN A 98 14.74 3.76 36.06
N SER A 99 15.28 2.56 35.85
CA SER A 99 15.14 1.82 34.58
C SER A 99 13.68 1.69 34.14
N ALA A 100 12.74 1.52 35.07
CA ALA A 100 11.30 1.49 34.78
C ALA A 100 10.76 2.79 34.17
N LYS A 101 11.33 3.94 34.55
CA LYS A 101 10.96 5.24 33.97
C LYS A 101 11.60 5.45 32.60
N VAL A 102 12.81 4.92 32.37
CA VAL A 102 13.46 4.93 31.04
C VAL A 102 12.61 4.13 30.06
N VAL A 103 12.24 2.90 30.43
CA VAL A 103 11.36 2.03 29.63
C VAL A 103 10.01 2.69 29.36
N ALA A 104 9.38 3.32 30.37
CA ALA A 104 8.11 4.03 30.16
C ALA A 104 8.21 5.23 29.19
N PHE A 105 9.34 5.94 29.18
CA PHE A 105 9.59 7.00 28.20
C PHE A 105 9.83 6.45 26.80
N GLU A 106 10.56 5.33 26.67
CA GLU A 106 10.76 4.64 25.41
C GLU A 106 9.42 4.13 24.83
N GLU A 107 8.56 3.53 25.66
CA GLU A 107 7.22 3.12 25.28
C GLU A 107 6.34 4.31 24.87
N ALA A 108 6.40 5.44 25.59
CA ALA A 108 5.66 6.64 25.24
C ALA A 108 6.09 7.22 23.89
N LEU A 109 7.40 7.20 23.61
CA LEU A 109 7.97 7.63 22.33
C LEU A 109 7.50 6.72 21.18
N GLN A 110 7.53 5.39 21.39
CA GLN A 110 7.03 4.43 20.41
C GLN A 110 5.54 4.63 20.14
N ASN A 111 4.72 4.84 21.17
CA ASN A 111 3.29 5.11 21.00
C ASN A 111 3.03 6.39 20.20
N LEU A 112 3.85 7.43 20.40
CA LEU A 112 3.73 8.68 19.66
C LEU A 112 4.08 8.50 18.18
N ILE A 113 5.13 7.72 17.87
CA ILE A 113 5.47 7.34 16.49
C ILE A 113 4.30 6.60 15.84
N VAL A 114 3.73 5.60 16.52
CA VAL A 114 2.57 4.84 16.01
C VAL A 114 1.37 5.76 15.76
N PHE A 115 1.10 6.70 16.65
CA PHE A 115 0.00 7.66 16.48
C PHE A 115 0.22 8.57 15.27
N VAL A 116 1.44 9.08 15.06
CA VAL A 116 1.77 9.88 13.88
C VAL A 116 1.56 9.07 12.61
N VAL A 117 2.06 7.83 12.55
CA VAL A 117 1.86 6.92 11.41
C VAL A 117 0.38 6.72 11.13
N GLN A 118 -0.42 6.42 12.16
CA GLN A 118 -1.88 6.27 12.01
C GLN A 118 -2.54 7.53 11.44
N LEU A 119 -2.16 8.71 11.93
CA LEU A 119 -2.70 9.98 11.46
C LEU A 119 -2.34 10.21 9.98
N GLN A 120 -1.09 9.94 9.59
CA GLN A 120 -0.64 10.04 8.20
C GLN A 120 -1.46 9.14 7.27
N HIS A 121 -1.67 7.89 7.68
CA HIS A 121 -2.46 6.91 6.92
C HIS A 121 -3.93 7.33 6.80
N LYS A 122 -4.52 7.88 7.87
CA LYS A 122 -5.89 8.40 7.82
C LYS A 122 -6.02 9.61 6.90
N ILE A 123 -5.04 10.51 6.88
CA ILE A 123 -5.03 11.63 5.95
C ILE A 123 -4.95 11.12 4.51
N LEU A 124 -4.08 10.15 4.23
CA LEU A 124 -3.95 9.53 2.91
C LEU A 124 -5.23 8.82 2.47
N ASP A 125 -5.87 8.05 3.35
CA ASP A 125 -7.13 7.33 3.08
C ASP A 125 -8.26 8.30 2.73
N ILE A 126 -8.43 9.37 3.51
CA ILE A 126 -9.42 10.43 3.25
C ILE A 126 -9.12 11.13 1.93
N TYR A 127 -7.86 11.52 1.70
CA TYR A 127 -7.45 12.19 0.45
C TYR A 127 -7.75 11.32 -0.78
N THR A 128 -7.40 10.03 -0.67
CA THR A 128 -7.64 9.03 -1.72
C THR A 128 -9.14 8.90 -2.03
N LEU A 129 -9.99 8.89 -1.01
CA LEU A 129 -11.44 8.84 -1.17
C LEU A 129 -11.98 10.09 -1.89
N LEU A 130 -11.48 11.27 -1.53
CA LEU A 130 -11.88 12.53 -2.17
C LEU A 130 -11.51 12.53 -3.66
N GLU A 131 -10.28 12.16 -4.00
CA GLU A 131 -9.81 12.05 -5.39
C GLU A 131 -10.68 11.06 -6.20
N TYR A 132 -11.00 9.91 -5.61
CA TYR A 132 -11.86 8.93 -6.26
C TYR A 132 -13.26 9.48 -6.55
N ILE A 133 -13.90 10.13 -5.57
CA ILE A 133 -15.26 10.66 -5.73
C ILE A 133 -15.28 11.81 -6.75
N GLU A 134 -14.28 12.68 -6.73
CA GLU A 134 -14.23 13.88 -7.55
C GLU A 134 -13.83 13.58 -9.00
N TYR A 135 -12.81 12.73 -9.20
CA TYR A 135 -12.19 12.55 -10.52
C TYR A 135 -12.52 11.20 -11.16
N VAL A 136 -12.47 10.09 -10.41
CA VAL A 136 -12.58 8.76 -11.02
C VAL A 136 -14.03 8.29 -11.14
N TYR A 137 -14.83 8.45 -10.09
CA TYR A 137 -16.21 7.97 -10.04
C TYR A 137 -17.08 8.51 -11.18
N PRO A 138 -17.02 9.80 -11.57
CA PRO A 138 -17.78 10.32 -12.71
C PRO A 138 -17.39 9.66 -14.04
N LEU A 139 -16.11 9.34 -14.23
CA LEU A 139 -15.59 8.70 -15.44
C LEU A 139 -15.97 7.22 -15.51
N LEU A 140 -16.12 6.55 -14.37
CA LEU A 140 -16.65 5.18 -14.32
C LEU A 140 -18.14 5.11 -14.68
N LEU A 141 -18.91 6.14 -14.32
CA LEU A 141 -20.33 6.23 -14.69
C LEU A 141 -20.53 6.64 -16.16
N ASN A 142 -19.69 7.57 -16.64
CA ASN A 142 -19.74 8.08 -18.00
C ASN A 142 -18.36 7.97 -18.66
N PRO A 143 -18.01 6.79 -19.19
CA PRO A 143 -16.70 6.55 -19.79
C PRO A 143 -16.41 7.48 -20.97
N LEU A 144 -15.19 7.99 -21.03
CA LEU A 144 -14.73 8.79 -22.14
C LEU A 144 -14.63 7.95 -23.43
N SER A 145 -14.86 8.59 -24.58
CA SER A 145 -14.68 7.94 -25.88
C SER A 145 -13.19 7.70 -26.21
N CYS A 146 -12.31 8.51 -25.63
CA CYS A 146 -10.86 8.33 -25.73
C CYS A 146 -10.23 8.31 -24.32
N PRO A 147 -9.27 7.40 -24.07
CA PRO A 147 -8.63 7.30 -22.77
C PRO A 147 -7.69 8.50 -22.57
N PRO A 148 -7.76 9.18 -21.41
CA PRO A 148 -6.84 10.26 -21.09
C PRO A 148 -5.44 9.70 -20.79
N GLN A 149 -4.45 10.58 -20.71
CA GLN A 149 -3.13 10.21 -20.22
C GLN A 149 -3.24 9.68 -18.78
N ALA A 150 -2.45 8.65 -18.45
CA ALA A 150 -2.41 8.12 -17.10
C ALA A 150 -2.00 9.21 -16.10
N ASN A 151 -2.76 9.33 -15.01
CA ASN A 151 -2.45 10.26 -13.95
C ASN A 151 -1.20 9.81 -13.20
N SER A 152 -0.11 10.56 -13.35
CA SER A 152 1.17 10.24 -12.72
C SER A 152 1.20 10.53 -11.21
N THR A 153 0.19 11.19 -10.66
CA THR A 153 0.13 11.47 -9.20
C THR A 153 -0.40 10.28 -8.41
N TRP A 154 -1.23 9.42 -9.03
CA TRP A 154 -1.80 8.24 -8.40
C TRP A 154 -0.87 7.03 -8.52
N MET A 155 -0.92 6.15 -7.52
CA MET A 155 -0.23 4.87 -7.56
C MET A 155 -0.83 3.96 -8.62
N GLY A 156 -2.16 3.95 -8.73
CA GLY A 156 -2.87 3.00 -9.59
C GLY A 156 -3.08 1.66 -8.91
N CYS A 157 -3.35 0.63 -9.70
CA CYS A 157 -3.63 -0.70 -9.16
C CYS A 157 -3.35 -1.86 -10.11
N PHE A 158 -3.23 -3.05 -9.51
CA PHE A 158 -3.25 -4.31 -10.22
C PHE A 158 -4.68 -4.83 -10.36
N VAL A 159 -5.02 -5.38 -11.53
CA VAL A 159 -6.34 -5.93 -11.82
C VAL A 159 -6.21 -7.30 -12.49
N ARG A 160 -7.18 -8.18 -12.27
CA ARG A 160 -7.27 -9.49 -12.97
C ARG A 160 -8.39 -9.51 -14.01
N ALA A 161 -9.45 -8.75 -13.77
CA ALA A 161 -10.59 -8.68 -14.68
C ALA A 161 -10.31 -7.68 -15.80
N THR A 162 -10.30 -8.15 -17.05
CA THR A 162 -10.09 -7.31 -18.24
C THR A 162 -11.09 -6.15 -18.33
N GLU A 163 -12.35 -6.36 -17.93
CA GLU A 163 -13.37 -5.30 -18.00
C GLU A 163 -13.10 -4.17 -17.00
N VAL A 164 -12.61 -4.51 -15.79
CA VAL A 164 -12.18 -3.51 -14.80
C VAL A 164 -10.95 -2.78 -15.29
N CYS A 165 -9.98 -3.49 -15.89
CA CYS A 165 -8.80 -2.88 -16.48
C CYS A 165 -9.16 -1.84 -17.55
N LYS A 166 -10.10 -2.17 -18.45
CA LYS A 166 -10.56 -1.24 -19.48
C LYS A 166 -11.21 -0.01 -18.84
N ALA A 167 -12.13 -0.19 -17.88
CA ALA A 167 -12.81 0.93 -17.23
C ALA A 167 -11.80 1.89 -16.57
N LEU A 168 -10.83 1.37 -15.83
CA LEU A 168 -9.79 2.17 -15.17
C LEU A 168 -8.86 2.85 -16.17
N TYR A 169 -8.51 2.17 -17.26
CA TYR A 169 -7.74 2.74 -18.36
C TYR A 169 -8.45 3.96 -18.98
N PHE A 170 -9.75 3.86 -19.25
CA PHE A 170 -10.57 4.97 -19.77
C PHE A 170 -10.81 6.07 -18.73
N ALA A 171 -10.61 5.80 -17.44
CA ALA A 171 -10.61 6.79 -16.38
C ALA A 171 -9.23 7.45 -16.14
N GLY A 172 -8.19 7.09 -16.90
CA GLY A 172 -6.84 7.64 -16.72
C GLY A 172 -6.08 7.12 -15.51
N VAL A 173 -6.57 6.05 -14.88
CA VAL A 173 -5.91 5.45 -13.70
C VAL A 173 -4.74 4.59 -14.18
N PRO A 174 -3.52 4.74 -13.62
CA PRO A 174 -2.43 3.80 -13.86
C PRO A 174 -2.88 2.37 -13.52
N VAL A 175 -2.82 1.46 -14.49
CA VAL A 175 -3.39 0.11 -14.30
C VAL A 175 -2.49 -0.96 -14.89
N TRP A 176 -2.38 -2.08 -14.16
CA TRP A 176 -1.64 -3.27 -14.58
C TRP A 176 -2.54 -4.50 -14.54
N LEU A 177 -2.80 -5.09 -15.69
CA LEU A 177 -3.56 -6.34 -15.83
C LEU A 177 -2.63 -7.53 -15.60
N ILE A 178 -2.97 -8.37 -14.62
CA ILE A 178 -2.31 -9.62 -14.30
C ILE A 178 -3.05 -10.77 -15.01
N CYS A 179 -2.36 -11.44 -15.92
CA CYS A 179 -2.84 -12.60 -16.66
C CYS A 179 -1.91 -13.80 -16.46
N SER A 180 -2.42 -15.02 -16.58
CA SER A 180 -1.54 -16.18 -16.82
C SER A 180 -1.03 -16.13 -18.27
N LYS A 181 0.19 -16.63 -18.49
CA LYS A 181 0.82 -16.72 -19.84
C LYS A 181 -0.09 -17.34 -20.89
N GLU A 182 -0.94 -18.27 -20.49
CA GLU A 182 -1.85 -19.01 -21.38
C GLU A 182 -2.98 -18.14 -21.93
N TYR A 183 -3.31 -17.02 -21.27
CA TYR A 183 -4.43 -16.15 -21.62
C TYR A 183 -4.00 -14.87 -22.36
N ILE A 184 -2.75 -14.79 -22.82
CA ILE A 184 -2.30 -13.67 -23.66
C ILE A 184 -2.86 -13.87 -25.06
N PRO A 185 -3.69 -12.95 -25.57
CA PRO A 185 -4.18 -13.05 -26.93
C PRO A 185 -3.01 -12.95 -27.92
N LEU A 186 -2.95 -13.87 -28.90
CA LEU A 186 -1.94 -13.84 -29.98
C LEU A 186 -1.98 -12.54 -30.80
N THR A 187 -3.10 -11.83 -30.76
CA THR A 187 -3.34 -10.57 -31.47
C THR A 187 -3.01 -9.33 -30.64
N MET A 188 -2.56 -9.48 -29.39
CA MET A 188 -2.23 -8.34 -28.52
C MET A 188 -0.97 -7.63 -29.02
N ASN A 189 -1.08 -6.34 -29.33
CA ASN A 189 0.10 -5.55 -29.66
C ASN A 189 0.86 -5.20 -28.37
N ILE A 190 2.17 -5.44 -28.35
CA ILE A 190 3.05 -5.14 -27.23
C ILE A 190 4.08 -4.11 -27.69
N VAL A 191 4.05 -2.91 -27.12
CA VAL A 191 4.97 -1.84 -27.50
C VAL A 191 6.37 -2.05 -26.94
N ARG A 192 6.51 -2.43 -25.66
CA ARG A 192 7.80 -2.75 -25.04
C ARG A 192 7.70 -3.82 -23.96
N SER A 193 8.73 -4.65 -23.87
CA SER A 193 8.99 -5.51 -22.71
C SER A 193 9.94 -4.79 -21.75
N VAL A 194 9.62 -4.83 -20.46
CA VAL A 194 10.37 -4.13 -19.40
C VAL A 194 10.67 -5.08 -18.25
N GLN A 195 11.68 -4.73 -17.45
CA GLN A 195 11.93 -5.39 -16.17
C GLN A 195 10.95 -4.86 -15.12
N LEU A 196 10.66 -5.70 -14.12
CA LEU A 196 9.84 -5.27 -12.99
C LEU A 196 10.56 -4.19 -12.19
N THR A 197 9.81 -3.15 -11.82
CA THR A 197 10.31 -2.03 -11.02
C THR A 197 9.79 -2.07 -9.59
N TYR A 198 10.45 -1.30 -8.73
CA TYR A 198 10.07 -1.16 -7.32
C TYR A 198 10.05 0.31 -6.88
N PRO A 199 9.07 0.71 -6.05
CA PRO A 199 9.20 1.88 -5.19
C PRO A 199 10.50 1.95 -4.40
N ASP A 200 11.14 3.11 -4.49
CA ASP A 200 12.36 3.43 -3.74
C ASP A 200 12.04 3.74 -2.26
N GLY A 201 12.96 3.39 -1.36
CA GLY A 201 12.91 3.77 0.04
C GLY A 201 12.12 2.83 0.97
N ILE A 202 11.54 1.75 0.43
CA ILE A 202 10.93 0.68 1.24
C ILE A 202 12.04 -0.22 1.78
N VAL A 203 12.10 -0.36 3.11
CA VAL A 203 13.01 -1.33 3.75
C VAL A 203 12.43 -2.72 3.54
N ARG A 204 12.96 -3.40 2.53
CA ARG A 204 12.63 -4.80 2.21
C ARG A 204 13.58 -5.79 2.89
N SER A 205 14.69 -5.29 3.45
CA SER A 205 15.67 -6.12 4.15
C SER A 205 15.12 -6.58 5.48
N MET A 206 15.03 -7.88 5.66
CA MET A 206 14.85 -8.55 6.95
C MET A 206 16.15 -8.44 7.78
N TYR A 207 16.07 -8.54 9.12
CA TYR A 207 17.26 -8.60 9.97
C TYR A 207 17.82 -10.02 10.05
N MET A 208 19.10 -10.16 10.35
CA MET A 208 19.75 -11.47 10.52
C MET A 208 19.86 -11.78 12.01
N GLU A 209 19.30 -12.91 12.44
CA GLU A 209 19.51 -13.46 13.79
C GLU A 209 19.93 -14.93 13.67
N ASN A 210 21.09 -15.26 14.23
CA ASN A 210 21.65 -16.62 14.18
C ASN A 210 21.76 -17.17 12.75
N SER A 211 22.15 -16.34 11.78
CA SER A 211 22.21 -16.67 10.35
C SER A 211 20.86 -16.97 9.69
N VAL A 212 19.76 -16.69 10.39
CA VAL A 212 18.39 -16.77 9.87
C VAL A 212 17.89 -15.37 9.58
N VAL A 213 17.41 -15.18 8.36
CA VAL A 213 16.75 -13.96 7.92
C VAL A 213 15.37 -13.88 8.60
N LYS A 214 15.09 -12.82 9.36
CA LYS A 214 13.83 -12.60 10.10
C LYS A 214 13.22 -11.22 9.83
N PRO A 215 11.90 -11.08 9.70
CA PRO A 215 11.26 -9.77 9.60
C PRO A 215 11.39 -9.02 10.93
N PHE A 216 11.62 -7.70 10.90
CA PHE A 216 11.76 -6.86 12.11
C PHE A 216 10.71 -7.20 13.19
N PRO A 217 11.12 -7.23 14.47
CA PRO A 217 10.21 -7.60 15.54
C PRO A 217 9.04 -6.62 15.57
N SER A 218 7.85 -7.18 15.76
CA SER A 218 6.63 -6.41 15.96
C SER A 218 6.67 -5.77 17.35
N ILE A 219 6.47 -4.46 17.42
CA ILE A 219 6.34 -3.73 18.69
C ILE A 219 4.87 -3.58 19.11
N TRP A 220 3.93 -3.78 18.18
CA TRP A 220 2.51 -3.71 18.47
C TRP A 220 1.68 -4.61 17.53
N GLN A 221 0.72 -5.33 18.12
CA GLN A 221 -0.27 -6.15 17.42
C GLN A 221 -1.68 -5.78 17.91
N GLY A 222 -2.64 -5.63 17.00
CA GLY A 222 -4.03 -5.41 17.36
C GLY A 222 -4.98 -5.59 16.18
N PRO A 223 -6.30 -5.48 16.43
CA PRO A 223 -7.30 -5.80 15.42
C PRO A 223 -7.13 -4.94 14.16
N SER A 224 -7.02 -5.58 12.98
CA SER A 224 -6.90 -4.94 11.64
C SER A 224 -7.94 -3.84 11.40
N ASN A 225 -9.08 -3.92 12.07
CA ASN A 225 -10.19 -2.97 12.04
C ASN A 225 -9.81 -1.55 12.49
N ALA A 226 -8.74 -1.35 13.27
CA ALA A 226 -8.27 -0.02 13.66
C ALA A 226 -7.27 0.60 12.65
N PHE A 227 -6.64 -0.23 11.82
CA PHE A 227 -5.53 0.13 10.94
C PHE A 227 -5.88 -0.27 9.52
N CYS A 228 -6.53 0.63 8.77
CA CYS A 228 -6.85 0.46 7.36
C CYS A 228 -7.53 -0.87 7.02
N GLN A 229 -8.82 -0.78 6.71
CA GLN A 229 -9.59 -1.88 6.17
C GLN A 229 -9.08 -2.42 4.82
N CYS A 230 -7.85 -2.14 4.37
CA CYS A 230 -7.26 -2.77 3.18
C CYS A 230 -7.10 -4.28 3.43
N VAL A 231 -8.13 -5.04 3.12
CA VAL A 231 -8.10 -6.51 3.13
C VAL A 231 -7.14 -6.95 2.04
N TYR A 232 -6.07 -7.63 2.45
CA TYR A 232 -5.16 -8.35 1.56
C TYR A 232 -5.87 -9.59 1.01
N THR A 233 -6.66 -9.44 -0.06
CA THR A 233 -7.39 -10.59 -0.61
C THR A 233 -6.46 -11.50 -1.40
N ARG A 234 -6.26 -12.71 -0.86
CA ARG A 234 -5.55 -13.82 -1.47
C ARG A 234 -6.20 -14.22 -2.80
N VAL A 235 -5.36 -14.47 -3.80
CA VAL A 235 -5.71 -15.24 -4.99
C VAL A 235 -5.59 -16.70 -4.58
N LYS A 236 -6.67 -17.31 -4.07
CA LYS A 236 -6.68 -18.73 -3.74
C LYS A 236 -7.55 -19.49 -4.75
N GLU A 237 -6.93 -20.51 -5.33
CA GLU A 237 -7.53 -21.51 -6.22
C GLU A 237 -8.76 -22.18 -5.59
N ASP A 238 -9.70 -22.58 -6.45
CA ASP A 238 -10.97 -23.23 -6.16
C ASP A 238 -10.90 -24.31 -5.05
N LEU A 239 -11.58 -24.09 -3.92
CA LEU A 239 -12.14 -25.14 -3.03
C LEU A 239 -13.22 -24.53 -2.10
N PRO A 240 -14.19 -25.33 -1.64
CA PRO A 240 -15.53 -24.85 -1.29
C PRO A 240 -15.57 -24.07 0.02
N LEU A 241 -16.32 -22.96 -0.04
CA LEU A 241 -16.65 -22.05 1.06
C LEU A 241 -17.14 -22.80 2.31
N GLN A 242 -16.35 -22.75 3.39
CA GLN A 242 -16.92 -22.65 4.73
C GLN A 242 -16.85 -21.18 5.14
N LEU A 243 -17.98 -20.49 4.93
CA LEU A 243 -18.24 -19.16 5.45
C LEU A 243 -18.25 -19.21 6.99
N ALA A 244 -17.27 -18.58 7.63
CA ALA A 244 -17.43 -18.10 8.99
C ALA A 244 -18.13 -16.74 8.92
N VAL A 245 -19.45 -16.75 9.07
CA VAL A 245 -20.27 -15.55 9.26
C VAL A 245 -20.05 -15.04 10.68
N CYS A 246 -19.57 -13.81 10.84
CA CYS A 246 -19.59 -13.13 12.14
C CYS A 246 -20.96 -12.45 12.29
N SER A 247 -21.88 -13.13 12.99
CA SER A 247 -23.10 -12.53 13.52
C SER A 247 -22.76 -11.74 14.77
N CYS A 248 -23.05 -10.44 14.79
CA CYS A 248 -23.19 -9.68 16.03
C CYS A 248 -24.63 -9.18 16.13
N THR A 249 -25.43 -9.87 16.94
CA THR A 249 -26.61 -9.32 17.59
C THR A 249 -26.16 -8.21 18.54
N LEU A 250 -26.75 -7.02 18.38
CA LEU A 250 -26.76 -5.97 19.39
C LEU A 250 -27.96 -6.23 20.31
N ASP A 251 -27.77 -6.09 21.62
CA ASP A 251 -28.88 -5.81 22.55
C ASP A 251 -29.58 -4.49 22.17
#